data_AF-A0A645F559-F1
#
_entry.id   AF-A0A645F559-F1
#
_cell.length_a   1.000
_cell.length_b   1.000
_cell.length_c   1.000
_cell.angle_alpha   90.00
_cell.angle_beta   90.00
_cell.angle_gamma   90.00
#
_symmetry.space_group_name_H-M   'P 1'
#
loop_
_entity.id
_entity.type
_entity.pdbx_description
1 polymer ?
#
loop_
_entity_poly.entity_id
_entity_poly.type
_entity_poly.pdbx_seq_one_letter_code
_entity_poly.pdbx_strand_id
1 'polypeptide(L)'
;MAVAAIDNQMRIARFSNAGINAATGGNINVCAPGVDVLSSYPKKSGNSGDYALLSGTSMATPHVSGLAALYMEQFPGLNAREIWELLESKAKPIESLKYRDIGKGLIQVIR
;
A
#
# COMPACT_ATOMS: atom_id res chain seq x y z
N MET A 1 -2.25 5.17 -8.92
CA MET A 1 -1.33 5.28 -7.78
C MET A 1 -0.65 3.94 -7.67
N ALA A 2 0.69 3.87 -7.70
CA ALA A 2 1.39 2.60 -7.51
C ALA A 2 1.75 2.40 -6.03
N VAL A 3 1.59 1.17 -5.57
CA VAL A 3 1.73 0.79 -4.15
C VAL A 3 2.85 -0.24 -4.01
N ALA A 4 3.85 0.09 -3.22
CA ALA A 4 4.90 -0.85 -2.82
C ALA A 4 4.43 -1.73 -1.65
N ALA A 5 5.02 -2.92 -1.55
CA ALA A 5 4.74 -3.87 -0.47
C ALA A 5 5.83 -3.83 0.60
N ILE A 6 5.44 -3.68 1.86
CA ILE A 6 6.31 -3.84 3.02
C ILE A 6 5.88 -5.03 3.89
N ASP A 7 6.80 -5.53 4.71
CA ASP A 7 6.53 -6.53 5.74
C ASP A 7 6.20 -5.92 7.11
N ASN A 8 5.87 -6.78 8.09
CA ASN A 8 5.53 -6.37 9.45
C ASN A 8 6.70 -5.80 10.26
N GLN A 9 7.93 -5.84 9.72
CA GLN A 9 9.12 -5.21 10.30
C GLN A 9 9.46 -3.90 9.60
N MET A 10 8.54 -3.35 8.80
CA MET A 10 8.71 -2.11 8.04
C MET A 10 9.85 -2.19 7.02
N ARG A 11 10.12 -3.38 6.48
CA ARG A 11 11.11 -3.58 5.42
C ARG A 11 10.42 -3.71 4.07
N ILE A 12 11.06 -3.21 3.02
CA ILE A 12 10.57 -3.41 1.66
C ILE A 12 10.58 -4.90 1.31
N ALA A 13 9.48 -5.40 0.74
CA ALA A 13 9.39 -6.77 0.30
C ALA A 13 10.36 -6.99 -0.88
N ARG A 14 11.10 -8.11 -0.87
CA ARG A 14 12.12 -8.41 -1.91
C ARG A 14 11.58 -8.41 -3.35
N PHE A 15 10.28 -8.68 -3.52
CA PHE A 15 9.58 -8.72 -4.80
C PHE A 15 8.95 -7.37 -5.18
N SER A 16 8.92 -6.40 -4.28
CA SER A 16 8.31 -5.10 -4.56
C SER A 16 9.19 -4.39 -5.59
N ASN A 17 8.56 -3.92 -6.66
CA ASN A 17 9.25 -3.05 -7.61
C ASN A 17 9.68 -1.75 -6.94
N ALA A 18 10.73 -1.16 -7.51
CA ALA A 18 11.24 0.14 -7.12
C ALA A 18 11.25 1.08 -8.32
N GLY A 19 11.29 2.38 -8.05
CA GLY A 19 11.50 3.38 -9.07
C GLY A 19 12.82 3.21 -9.82
N ILE A 20 12.83 3.61 -11.09
CA ILE A 20 14.03 3.53 -11.94
C ILE A 20 15.02 4.64 -11.57
N ASN A 21 14.53 5.85 -11.25
CA ASN A 21 15.35 7.00 -10.90
C ASN A 21 15.25 7.35 -9.42
N ALA A 22 16.38 7.26 -8.71
CA ALA A 22 16.44 7.54 -7.27
C ALA A 22 16.25 9.03 -6.92
N ALA A 23 16.66 9.94 -7.81
CA ALA A 23 16.66 11.39 -7.56
C ALA A 23 15.36 12.10 -7.96
N THR A 24 14.67 11.61 -9.00
CA THR A 24 13.44 12.23 -9.55
C THR A 24 12.21 11.34 -9.40
N GLY A 25 12.39 10.15 -8.81
CA GLY A 25 11.33 9.18 -8.58
C GLY A 25 11.17 8.20 -9.74
N GLY A 26 10.65 7.03 -9.39
CA GLY A 26 10.02 6.14 -10.36
C GLY A 26 8.74 5.60 -9.74
N ASN A 27 7.61 6.07 -10.27
CA ASN A 27 6.21 5.61 -10.20
C ASN A 27 5.60 5.05 -8.89
N ILE A 28 6.36 4.74 -7.83
CA ILE A 28 5.86 4.32 -6.52
C ILE A 28 5.43 5.56 -5.74
N ASN A 29 4.16 5.60 -5.34
CA ASN A 29 3.55 6.74 -4.65
C ASN A 29 3.57 6.56 -3.14
N VAL A 30 3.22 5.38 -2.67
CA VAL A 30 3.11 5.01 -1.24
C VAL A 30 3.45 3.53 -1.06
N CYS A 31 3.57 3.08 0.19
CA CYS A 31 3.64 1.67 0.53
C CYS A 31 2.53 1.25 1.51
N ALA A 32 2.25 -0.04 1.53
CA ALA A 32 1.29 -0.67 2.44
C ALA A 32 1.71 -2.11 2.76
N PRO A 33 1.12 -2.75 3.80
CA PRO A 33 1.40 -4.15 4.13
C PRO A 33 1.08 -5.07 2.95
N GLY A 34 2.08 -5.84 2.52
CA GLY A 34 1.95 -6.75 1.38
C GLY A 34 2.70 -8.06 1.54
N VAL A 35 3.28 -8.35 2.71
CA VAL A 35 3.91 -9.62 3.02
C VAL A 35 3.10 -10.31 4.12
N ASP A 36 2.80 -11.59 3.90
CA ASP A 36 2.04 -12.44 4.82
C ASP A 36 0.75 -11.79 5.30
N VAL A 37 -0.01 -11.22 4.37
CA VAL A 37 -1.30 -10.60 4.63
C VAL A 37 -2.36 -11.69 4.68
N LEU A 38 -3.02 -11.83 5.83
CA LEU A 38 -4.14 -12.73 6.01
C LEU A 38 -5.39 -12.13 5.35
N SER A 39 -5.99 -12.84 4.41
CA SER A 39 -7.23 -12.40 3.77
C SER A 39 -8.12 -13.58 3.42
N SER A 40 -9.40 -13.30 3.10
CA SER A 40 -10.36 -14.30 2.67
C SER A 40 -9.85 -15.06 1.46
N TYR A 41 -10.00 -16.38 1.45
CA TYR A 41 -9.51 -17.25 0.38
C TYR A 41 -10.60 -18.23 -0.08
N PRO A 42 -10.72 -18.51 -1.40
CA PRO A 42 -11.77 -19.40 -1.88
C PRO A 42 -11.64 -20.83 -1.35
N LYS A 43 -12.74 -21.37 -0.80
CA LYS A 43 -12.83 -22.78 -0.33
C LYS A 43 -12.42 -23.83 -1.37
N LYS A 44 -12.55 -23.51 -2.66
CA LYS A 44 -12.24 -24.43 -3.77
C LYS A 44 -10.76 -24.45 -4.18
N SER A 45 -9.91 -23.61 -3.59
CA SER A 45 -8.50 -23.48 -3.97
C SER A 45 -7.56 -24.49 -3.29
N GLY A 46 -8.08 -25.60 -2.75
CA GLY A 46 -7.26 -26.69 -2.19
C GLY A 46 -6.64 -26.41 -0.82
N ASN A 47 -6.87 -25.22 -0.24
CA ASN A 47 -6.46 -24.88 1.12
C ASN A 47 -7.56 -25.21 2.14
N SER A 48 -7.17 -25.61 3.35
CA SER A 48 -8.07 -26.13 4.39
C SER A 48 -8.90 -25.08 5.14
N GLY A 49 -8.96 -23.83 4.66
CA GLY A 49 -9.59 -22.74 5.41
C GLY A 49 -10.10 -21.59 4.55
N ASP A 50 -10.96 -20.77 5.16
CA ASP A 50 -11.61 -19.59 4.56
C ASP A 50 -10.67 -18.38 4.43
N TYR A 51 -9.42 -18.54 4.88
CA TYR A 51 -8.39 -17.52 4.89
C TYR A 51 -7.05 -18.11 4.51
N ALA A 52 -6.20 -17.28 3.90
CA ALA A 52 -4.82 -17.63 3.60
C ALA A 52 -3.90 -16.42 3.80
N LEU A 53 -2.65 -16.69 4.18
CA LEU A 53 -1.57 -15.71 4.16
C LEU A 53 -1.00 -15.65 2.74
N LEU A 54 -1.03 -14.47 2.13
CA LEU A 54 -0.46 -14.25 0.81
C LEU A 54 0.47 -13.04 0.82
N SER A 55 1.45 -13.07 -0.07
CA SER A 55 2.43 -12.01 -0.25
C SER A 55 2.37 -11.47 -1.68
N GLY A 56 2.32 -10.15 -1.82
CA GLY A 56 2.32 -9.45 -3.09
C GLY A 56 1.96 -7.98 -2.97
N THR A 57 2.37 -7.17 -3.95
CA THR A 57 1.82 -5.81 -4.13
C THR A 57 0.32 -5.83 -4.40
N SER A 58 -0.21 -6.94 -4.91
CA SER A 58 -1.66 -7.23 -5.00
C SER A 58 -2.36 -7.27 -3.63
N MET A 59 -1.62 -7.46 -2.53
CA MET A 59 -2.15 -7.44 -1.17
C MET A 59 -1.96 -6.05 -0.53
N ALA A 60 -0.89 -5.33 -0.89
CA ALA A 60 -0.70 -3.94 -0.50
C ALA A 60 -1.72 -2.99 -1.14
N THR A 61 -2.02 -3.18 -2.43
CA THR A 61 -2.95 -2.35 -3.20
C THR A 61 -4.35 -2.24 -2.59
N PRO A 62 -5.03 -3.34 -2.17
CA PRO A 62 -6.37 -3.25 -1.58
C PRO A 62 -6.40 -2.53 -0.22
N HIS A 63 -5.29 -2.48 0.52
CA HIS A 63 -5.21 -1.64 1.74
C HIS A 63 -5.33 -0.16 1.37
N VAL A 64 -4.64 0.29 0.32
CA VAL A 64 -4.68 1.68 -0.13
C VAL A 64 -6.03 2.02 -0.78
N SER A 65 -6.62 1.12 -1.57
CA SER A 65 -7.94 1.37 -2.16
C SER A 65 -9.05 1.41 -1.09
N GLY A 66 -8.95 0.58 -0.06
CA GLY A 66 -9.88 0.62 1.08
C GLY A 66 -9.78 1.94 1.84
N LEU A 67 -8.57 2.42 2.11
CA LEU A 67 -8.38 3.74 2.74
C LEU A 67 -8.88 4.89 1.85
N ALA A 68 -8.64 4.82 0.53
CA ALA A 68 -9.18 5.80 -0.41
C ALA A 68 -10.71 5.87 -0.35
N ALA A 69 -11.38 4.71 -0.25
CA ALA A 69 -12.83 4.65 -0.09
C ALA A 69 -13.31 5.30 1.22
N LEU A 70 -12.61 5.06 2.34
CA LEU A 70 -12.90 5.72 3.61
C LEU A 70 -12.75 7.25 3.53
N TYR A 71 -11.71 7.75 2.84
CA TYR A 71 -11.56 9.19 2.64
C TYR A 71 -12.62 9.77 1.71
N MET A 72 -13.04 9.03 0.68
CA MET A 72 -14.15 9.46 -0.17
C MET A 72 -15.47 9.55 0.62
N GLU A 73 -15.70 8.63 1.56
CA GLU A 73 -16.86 8.68 2.45
C GLU A 73 -16.78 9.87 3.43
N GLN A 74 -15.63 10.08 4.06
CA GLN A 74 -15.42 11.15 5.04
C GLN A 74 -15.44 12.55 4.40
N PHE A 75 -14.96 12.68 3.16
CA PHE A 75 -14.80 13.95 2.46
C PHE A 75 -15.52 13.93 1.09
N PRO A 76 -16.86 13.89 1.05
CA PRO A 76 -17.64 13.69 -0.17
C PRO A 76 -17.50 14.82 -1.22
N GLY A 77 -16.95 15.97 -0.83
CA GLY A 77 -16.66 17.08 -1.75
C GLY A 77 -15.32 16.96 -2.48
N LEU A 78 -14.44 16.03 -2.07
CA LEU A 78 -13.14 15.85 -2.69
C LEU A 78 -13.25 14.93 -3.91
N ASN A 79 -12.55 15.30 -4.99
CA ASN A 79 -12.41 14.46 -6.17
C ASN A 79 -11.28 13.43 -6.01
N ALA A 80 -11.17 12.49 -6.96
CA ALA A 80 -10.19 11.41 -6.89
C ALA A 80 -8.73 11.88 -6.81
N ARG A 81 -8.39 13.02 -7.42
CA ARG A 81 -7.04 13.59 -7.36
C ARG A 81 -6.76 14.18 -5.98
N GLU A 82 -7.71 14.88 -5.39
CA GLU A 82 -7.58 15.41 -4.02
C GLU A 82 -7.46 14.27 -3.00
N ILE A 83 -8.19 13.17 -3.18
CA ILE A 83 -8.05 11.96 -2.34
C ILE A 83 -6.66 11.34 -2.49
N TRP A 84 -6.13 11.28 -3.71
CA TRP A 84 -4.75 10.82 -3.94
C TRP A 84 -3.74 11.71 -3.21
N GLU A 85 -3.82 13.02 -3.39
CA GLU A 85 -2.91 13.98 -2.76
C GLU A 85 -3.02 13.93 -1.23
N LEU A 86 -4.23 13.72 -0.70
CA LEU A 86 -4.47 13.48 0.72
C LEU A 86 -3.77 12.21 1.22
N LEU A 87 -3.90 11.08 0.51
CA LEU A 87 -3.23 9.82 0.85
C LEU A 87 -1.71 9.98 0.89
N GLU A 88 -1.12 10.63 -0.12
CA GLU A 88 0.32 10.89 -0.17
C GLU A 88 0.78 11.83 0.95
N SER A 89 0.04 12.90 1.22
CA SER A 89 0.39 13.90 2.24
C SER A 89 0.34 13.36 3.68
N LYS A 90 -0.42 12.29 3.92
CA LYS A 90 -0.59 11.66 5.23
C LYS A 90 0.20 10.38 5.39
N ALA A 91 0.87 9.91 4.33
CA ALA A 91 1.75 8.77 4.41
C ALA A 91 2.88 9.04 5.42
N LYS A 92 3.17 8.05 6.25
CA LYS A 92 4.24 8.10 7.26
C LYS A 92 5.57 7.68 6.61
N PRO A 93 6.59 8.55 6.59
CA PRO A 93 7.92 8.18 6.13
C PRO A 93 8.50 7.03 6.95
N ILE A 94 9.34 6.20 6.32
CA ILE A 94 10.10 5.15 6.98
C ILE A 94 11.57 5.49 6.77
N GLU A 95 12.23 6.01 7.82
CA GLU A 95 13.57 6.61 7.71
C GLU A 95 14.64 5.67 7.13
N SER A 96 14.51 4.37 7.38
CA SER A 96 15.44 3.36 6.88
C SER A 96 15.26 2.99 5.40
N LEU A 97 14.21 3.48 4.74
CA LEU A 97 13.85 3.13 3.37
C LEU A 97 13.90 4.34 2.43
N LYS A 98 14.27 4.10 1.17
CA LYS A 98 14.45 5.17 0.18
C LYS A 98 13.13 5.52 -0.47
N TYR A 99 12.97 6.80 -0.82
CA TYR A 99 11.80 7.31 -1.57
C TYR A 99 11.52 6.49 -2.83
N ARG A 100 12.56 6.03 -3.53
CA ARG A 100 12.45 5.19 -4.72
C ARG A 100 11.68 3.88 -4.48
N ASP A 101 11.74 3.35 -3.26
CA ASP A 101 11.22 2.02 -2.93
C ASP A 101 9.82 2.11 -2.28
N ILE A 102 9.50 3.21 -1.58
CA ILE A 102 8.25 3.36 -0.81
C ILE A 102 7.44 4.63 -1.13
N GLY A 103 7.90 5.46 -2.06
CA GLY A 103 7.31 6.77 -2.33
C GLY A 103 7.27 7.63 -1.06
N LYS A 104 6.11 8.22 -0.77
CA LYS A 104 5.86 9.05 0.42
C LYS A 104 5.82 8.26 1.73
N GLY A 105 5.78 6.93 1.66
CA GLY A 105 5.83 6.04 2.81
C GLY A 105 4.53 5.30 3.09
N LEU A 106 4.38 4.83 4.33
CA LEU A 106 3.28 3.95 4.74
C LEU A 106 1.98 4.74 4.87
N ILE A 107 0.94 4.33 4.14
CA ILE A 107 -0.39 4.94 4.28
C ILE A 107 -0.88 4.95 5.73
N GLN A 108 -1.56 6.02 6.14
CA GLN A 108 -2.12 6.18 7.48
C GLN A 108 -3.60 6.55 7.38
N VAL A 109 -4.42 6.04 8.31
CA VAL A 109 -5.79 6.54 8.54
C VAL A 109 -5.69 7.82 9.35
N ILE A 110 -6.33 8.90 8.87
CA ILE A 110 -6.48 10.14 9.64
C ILE A 110 -7.58 9.92 10.70
N ARG A 111 -7.36 10.43 11.91
CA ARG A 111 -8.37 10.52 12.96
C ARG A 111 -8.98 11.92 13.00
#